data_AF-A0A0E0H4C6-F1
#
_entry.id   AF-A0A0E0H4C6-F1
#
_cell.length_a   1.000
_cell.length_b   1.000
_cell.length_c   1.000
_cell.angle_alpha   90.00
_cell.angle_beta   90.00
_cell.angle_gamma   90.00
#
_symmetry.space_group_name_H-M   'P 1'
#
loop_
_entity.id
_entity.type
_entity.pdbx_description
1 polymer ?
#
loop_
_entity_poly.entity_id
_entity_poly.type
_entity_poly.pdbx_seq_one_letter_code
_entity_poly.pdbx_strand_id
1 'polypeptide(L)'
;MSSFTGRATWSDLPTDILVILQRLELPQALVFAAVCTSWRSAAAIASVPCSSTPLLMSWAHLLEQREAHQVKVGSAMTCSFHHLLDAHKSYDVSFPHGCFVACCGASHGWLILVNELANLVLCNPFTSRAMPLPPITDFARVEGGCENVSFRWRPGL
;
A
#
# COMPACT_ATOMS: atom_id res chain seq x y z
N MET A 1 31.16 -33.88 32.99
CA MET A 1 30.59 -32.61 33.52
C MET A 1 30.37 -31.69 32.33
N SER A 2 29.16 -31.65 31.80
CA SER A 2 28.82 -30.81 30.65
C SER A 2 27.76 -29.82 31.11
N SER A 3 28.19 -28.65 31.59
CA SER A 3 27.30 -27.53 31.90
C SER A 3 26.94 -26.82 30.60
N PHE A 4 25.88 -27.27 29.93
CA PHE A 4 25.24 -26.48 28.87
C PHE A 4 24.25 -25.52 29.52
N THR A 5 24.76 -24.47 30.16
CA THR A 5 23.96 -23.29 30.53
C THR A 5 24.10 -22.25 29.42
N GLY A 6 23.78 -22.64 28.18
CA GLY A 6 23.45 -21.69 27.15
C GLY A 6 22.02 -21.24 27.41
N ARG A 7 21.80 -20.00 27.85
CA ARG A 7 20.44 -19.43 27.89
C ARG A 7 19.88 -19.53 26.47
N ALA A 8 18.86 -20.36 26.27
CA ALA A 8 18.12 -20.36 25.02
C ALA A 8 17.61 -18.93 24.78
N THR A 9 18.11 -18.28 23.75
CA THR A 9 17.63 -16.95 23.40
C THR A 9 16.49 -17.08 22.41
N TRP A 10 15.50 -16.21 22.50
CA TRP A 10 14.37 -16.17 21.56
C TRP A 10 14.80 -15.97 20.09
N SER A 11 16.06 -15.62 19.86
CA SER A 11 16.68 -15.50 18.53
C SER A 11 17.09 -16.85 17.92
N ASP A 12 17.24 -17.91 18.73
CA ASP A 12 17.75 -19.24 18.32
C ASP A 12 16.67 -20.19 17.79
N LEU A 13 15.42 -19.73 17.68
CA LEU A 13 14.26 -20.58 17.38
C LEU A 13 14.07 -20.70 15.85
N PRO A 14 14.55 -21.76 15.18
CA PRO A 14 14.84 -21.70 13.75
C PRO A 14 13.59 -21.87 12.84
N THR A 15 12.49 -22.39 13.39
CA THR A 15 11.29 -22.75 12.60
C THR A 15 9.98 -22.31 13.25
N ASP A 16 9.86 -22.38 14.58
CA ASP A 16 8.61 -22.05 15.28
C ASP A 16 8.26 -20.56 15.19
N ILE A 17 9.25 -19.69 14.95
CA ILE A 17 9.07 -18.26 14.66
C ILE A 17 8.12 -18.04 13.47
N LEU A 18 8.20 -18.88 12.43
CA LEU A 18 7.31 -18.81 11.27
C LEU A 18 5.89 -19.25 11.61
N VAL A 19 5.73 -20.24 12.49
CA VAL A 19 4.42 -20.73 12.95
C VAL A 19 3.69 -19.66 13.77
N ILE A 20 4.44 -18.87 14.56
CA ILE A 20 3.89 -17.71 15.27
C ILE A 20 3.43 -16.66 14.27
N LEU A 21 4.27 -16.30 13.29
CA LEU A 21 3.93 -15.31 12.25
C LEU A 21 2.63 -15.62 11.50
N GLN A 22 2.39 -16.89 11.17
CA GLN A 22 1.15 -17.32 10.49
C GLN A 22 -0.13 -17.05 11.27
N ARG A 23 -0.03 -16.83 12.59
CA ARG A 23 -1.16 -16.55 13.48
C ARG A 23 -1.32 -15.07 13.81
N LEU A 24 -0.39 -14.22 13.36
CA LEU A 24 -0.40 -12.79 13.65
C LEU A 24 -1.13 -12.02 12.56
N GLU A 25 -1.96 -11.07 12.98
CA GLU A 25 -2.48 -10.06 12.07
C GLU A 25 -1.36 -9.08 11.66
N LEU A 26 -1.57 -8.35 10.56
CA LEU A 26 -0.56 -7.44 10.01
C LEU A 26 0.06 -6.49 11.05
N PRO A 27 -0.70 -5.83 11.95
CA PRO A 27 -0.11 -4.98 12.98
C PRO A 27 0.87 -5.72 13.91
N GLN A 28 0.51 -6.94 14.31
CA GLN A 28 1.31 -7.76 15.19
C GLN A 28 2.55 -8.31 14.45
N ALA A 29 2.39 -8.69 13.18
CA ALA A 29 3.50 -9.15 12.34
C ALA A 29 4.55 -8.04 12.10
N LEU A 30 4.14 -6.78 12.05
CA LEU A 30 5.05 -5.64 11.97
C LEU A 30 5.85 -5.46 13.27
N VAL A 31 5.19 -5.53 14.43
CA VAL A 31 5.85 -5.47 15.74
C VAL A 31 6.82 -6.65 15.91
N PHE A 32 6.42 -7.84 15.46
CA PHE A 32 7.27 -9.03 15.43
C PHE A 32 8.56 -8.80 14.64
N ALA A 33 8.47 -8.21 13.44
CA ALA A 33 9.62 -7.90 12.61
C ALA A 33 10.58 -6.86 13.23
N ALA A 34 10.12 -6.09 14.22
CA ALA A 34 10.92 -5.07 14.89
C ALA A 34 11.76 -5.59 16.07
N VAL A 35 11.58 -6.86 16.50
CA VAL A 35 12.22 -7.42 17.70
C VAL A 35 13.74 -7.55 17.55
N CYS A 36 14.21 -8.28 16.54
CA CYS A 36 15.63 -8.48 16.25
C CYS A 36 15.84 -8.85 14.76
N THR A 37 17.09 -8.99 14.33
CA THR A 37 17.45 -9.27 12.93
C THR A 37 16.96 -10.65 12.45
N SER A 38 16.95 -11.68 13.30
CA SER A 38 16.45 -13.01 12.93
C SER A 38 14.92 -13.01 12.74
N TRP A 39 14.19 -12.34 13.63
CA TRP A 39 12.73 -12.19 13.52
C TRP A 39 12.32 -11.34 12.31
N ARG A 40 13.06 -10.25 12.04
CA ARG A 40 12.91 -9.46 10.82
C ARG A 40 13.11 -10.30 9.56
N SER A 41 14.14 -11.15 9.55
CA SER A 41 14.43 -12.04 8.42
C SER A 41 13.32 -13.06 8.20
N ALA A 42 12.80 -13.66 9.28
CA ALA A 42 11.66 -14.57 9.23
C ALA A 42 10.38 -13.88 8.73
N ALA A 43 10.12 -12.65 9.18
CA ALA A 43 9.00 -11.85 8.72
C ALA A 43 9.12 -11.50 7.21
N ALA A 44 10.34 -11.18 6.74
CA ALA A 44 10.60 -10.94 5.32
C ALA A 44 10.36 -12.20 4.47
N ILE A 45 10.76 -13.39 4.94
CA ILE A 45 10.46 -14.67 4.27
C ILE A 45 8.94 -14.90 4.21
N ALA A 46 8.22 -14.54 5.27
CA ALA A 46 6.76 -14.58 5.31
C ALA A 46 6.07 -13.42 4.54
N SER A 47 6.83 -12.64 3.76
CA SER A 47 6.32 -11.49 2.98
C SER A 47 5.65 -10.39 3.81
N VAL A 48 6.03 -10.24 5.08
CA VAL A 48 5.60 -9.11 5.92
C VAL A 48 6.35 -7.85 5.45
N PRO A 49 5.66 -6.71 5.23
CA PRO A 49 6.31 -5.46 4.83
C PRO A 49 7.23 -4.96 5.95
N CYS A 50 8.56 -5.06 5.78
CA CYS A 50 9.53 -4.72 6.84
C CYS A 50 10.33 -3.43 6.60
N SER A 51 10.18 -2.79 5.43
CA SER A 51 10.96 -1.60 5.06
C SER A 51 10.41 -0.29 5.62
N SER A 52 9.12 -0.25 5.96
CA SER A 52 8.42 0.92 6.51
C SER A 52 7.06 0.50 7.05
N THR A 53 6.57 1.14 8.13
CA THR A 53 5.21 0.90 8.61
C THR A 53 4.21 1.19 7.49
N PRO A 54 3.35 0.23 7.09
CA PRO A 54 2.40 0.46 6.03
C PRO A 54 1.37 1.51 6.48
N LEU A 55 1.02 2.41 5.57
CA LEU A 55 -0.07 3.35 5.74
C LEU A 55 -1.29 2.80 5.00
N LEU A 56 -2.44 2.77 5.67
CA LEU A 56 -3.71 2.47 5.03
C LEU A 56 -4.20 3.74 4.34
N MET A 57 -4.33 3.67 3.01
CA MET A 57 -4.86 4.79 2.23
C MET A 57 -6.36 4.61 2.01
N SER A 58 -7.14 5.64 2.32
CA SER A 58 -8.57 5.71 2.03
C SER A 58 -8.89 6.99 1.24
N TRP A 59 -10.01 6.97 0.53
CA TRP A 59 -10.44 8.07 -0.31
C TRP A 59 -11.68 8.75 0.30
N ALA A 60 -11.62 10.04 0.61
CA ALA A 60 -12.67 10.72 1.36
C ALA A 60 -13.91 11.08 0.51
N HIS A 61 -13.80 11.18 -0.82
CA HIS A 61 -14.85 11.76 -1.68
C HIS A 61 -15.46 10.85 -2.77
N LEU A 62 -15.13 9.55 -2.81
CA LEU A 62 -15.67 8.61 -3.81
C LEU A 62 -16.94 7.90 -3.31
N LEU A 63 -17.20 7.94 -2.00
CA LEU A 63 -18.32 7.22 -1.39
C LEU A 63 -19.59 8.07 -1.29
N GLU A 64 -19.48 9.40 -1.17
CA GLU A 64 -20.66 10.28 -0.98
C GLU A 64 -21.45 10.55 -2.27
N GLN A 65 -20.87 10.29 -3.46
CA GLN A 65 -21.52 10.53 -4.75
C GLN A 65 -22.64 9.52 -5.09
N ARG A 66 -22.81 8.44 -4.31
CA ARG A 66 -23.83 7.41 -4.62
C ARG A 66 -25.22 7.75 -4.10
N GLU A 67 -25.37 8.68 -3.15
CA GLU A 67 -26.63 8.85 -2.40
C GLU A 67 -27.29 10.23 -2.46
N ALA A 68 -26.68 11.26 -3.06
CA ALA A 68 -27.31 12.57 -3.16
C ALA A 68 -27.24 13.17 -4.57
N HIS A 69 -28.41 13.37 -5.19
CA HIS A 69 -28.64 14.07 -6.46
C HIS A 69 -28.31 15.58 -6.41
N GLN A 70 -27.22 15.98 -5.75
CA GLN A 70 -26.73 17.36 -5.73
C GLN A 70 -25.22 17.35 -5.96
N VAL A 71 -24.84 17.41 -7.24
CA VAL A 71 -23.44 17.57 -7.66
C VAL A 71 -22.95 18.93 -7.18
N LYS A 72 -22.33 18.99 -6.00
CA LYS A 72 -21.42 20.09 -5.66
C LYS A 72 -20.18 19.94 -6.53
N VAL A 73 -20.21 20.56 -7.70
CA VAL A 73 -19.06 20.77 -8.57
C VAL A 73 -18.01 21.54 -7.75
N GLY A 74 -16.82 20.95 -7.57
CA GLY A 74 -15.64 21.71 -7.14
C GLY A 74 -14.91 21.26 -5.87
N SER A 75 -15.28 20.16 -5.21
CA SER A 75 -14.47 19.72 -4.05
C SER A 75 -13.13 19.14 -4.50
N ALA A 76 -12.06 19.55 -3.80
CA ALA A 76 -10.73 18.96 -3.93
C ALA A 76 -10.80 17.47 -3.59
N MET A 77 -10.01 16.69 -4.32
CA MET A 77 -9.95 15.26 -4.17
C MET A 77 -8.95 14.95 -3.05
N THR A 78 -9.41 14.43 -1.91
CA THR A 78 -8.57 14.18 -0.72
C THR A 78 -8.42 12.69 -0.46
N CYS A 79 -7.20 12.24 -0.23
CA CYS A 79 -6.93 10.92 0.34
C CYS A 79 -6.37 11.06 1.76
N SER A 80 -6.68 10.06 2.60
CA SER A 80 -6.16 9.98 3.95
C SER A 80 -5.26 8.77 4.09
N PHE A 81 -4.11 8.96 4.74
CA PHE A 81 -3.15 7.91 5.07
C PHE A 81 -3.14 7.67 6.57
N HIS A 82 -3.65 6.53 7.00
CA HIS A 82 -3.75 6.16 8.41
C HIS A 82 -2.61 5.22 8.80
N HIS A 83 -1.99 5.47 9.95
CA HIS A 83 -0.95 4.62 10.48
C HIS A 83 -1.56 3.34 11.09
N LEU A 84 -1.14 2.16 10.60
CA LEU A 84 -1.73 0.89 11.03
C LEU A 84 -1.47 0.52 12.50
N LEU A 85 -0.41 1.07 13.10
CA LEU A 85 -0.06 0.81 14.50
C LEU A 85 -0.52 1.93 15.45
N ASP A 86 -0.97 3.06 14.90
CA ASP A 86 -1.34 4.24 15.68
C ASP A 86 -2.60 4.87 15.07
N ALA A 87 -3.75 4.50 15.63
CA ALA A 87 -5.05 4.93 15.13
C ALA A 87 -5.27 6.45 15.20
N HIS A 88 -4.49 7.17 16.01
CA HIS A 88 -4.59 8.63 16.13
C HIS A 88 -3.72 9.38 15.11
N LYS A 89 -2.91 8.66 14.35
CA LYS A 89 -1.97 9.23 13.39
C LYS A 89 -2.48 9.03 11.97
N SER A 90 -3.08 10.09 11.44
CA SER A 90 -3.50 10.19 10.05
C SER A 90 -2.82 11.38 9.36
N TYR A 91 -2.70 11.29 8.03
CA TYR A 91 -2.20 12.35 7.18
C TYR A 91 -3.12 12.52 5.98
N ASP A 92 -3.66 13.72 5.83
CA ASP A 92 -4.51 14.03 4.69
C ASP A 92 -3.70 14.70 3.58
N VAL A 93 -3.89 14.22 2.36
CA VAL A 93 -3.28 14.77 1.16
C VAL A 93 -4.39 15.23 0.23
N SER A 94 -4.44 16.53 0.01
CA SER A 94 -5.37 17.16 -0.91
C SER A 94 -4.74 17.30 -2.28
N PHE A 95 -5.46 16.86 -3.29
CA PHE A 95 -5.09 17.06 -4.68
C PHE A 95 -5.93 18.18 -5.29
N PRO A 96 -5.34 19.01 -6.18
CA PRO A 96 -6.11 20.03 -6.87
C PRO A 96 -7.29 19.39 -7.63
N HIS A 97 -8.38 20.13 -7.71
CA HIS A 97 -9.57 19.68 -8.41
C HIS A 97 -9.23 19.37 -9.88
N GLY A 98 -9.81 18.28 -10.40
CA GLY A 98 -9.58 17.84 -11.78
C GLY A 98 -8.18 17.26 -12.07
N CYS A 99 -7.33 17.05 -11.05
CA CYS A 99 -6.04 16.41 -11.30
C CYS A 99 -6.16 14.93 -11.71
N PHE A 100 -7.19 14.24 -11.23
CA PHE A 100 -7.46 12.85 -11.59
C PHE A 100 -8.89 12.42 -11.30
N VAL A 101 -9.28 11.32 -11.97
CA VAL A 101 -10.60 10.71 -11.91
C VAL A 101 -10.58 9.34 -11.21
N ALA A 102 -9.42 8.68 -11.16
CA ALA A 102 -9.28 7.37 -10.52
C ALA A 102 -7.83 7.09 -10.05
N CYS A 103 -7.70 6.20 -9.08
CA CYS A 103 -6.44 5.58 -8.67
C CYS A 103 -6.45 4.10 -9.11
N CYS A 104 -5.46 3.69 -9.90
CA CYS A 104 -5.35 2.35 -10.48
C CYS A 104 -4.37 1.44 -9.74
N GLY A 105 -3.53 1.99 -8.85
CA GLY A 105 -2.57 1.20 -8.10
C GLY A 105 -1.60 2.05 -7.29
N ALA A 106 -0.81 1.36 -6.48
CA ALA A 106 0.23 1.97 -5.67
C ALA A 106 1.47 1.04 -5.58
N SER A 107 2.66 1.61 -5.58
CA SER A 107 3.92 0.87 -5.43
C SER A 107 5.03 1.79 -4.96
N HIS A 108 5.83 1.35 -3.97
CA HIS A 108 7.02 2.07 -3.50
C HIS A 108 6.78 3.57 -3.15
N GLY A 109 5.63 3.89 -2.56
CA GLY A 109 5.26 5.27 -2.22
C GLY A 109 4.73 6.11 -3.40
N TRP A 110 4.55 5.51 -4.56
CA TRP A 110 3.93 6.12 -5.73
C TRP A 110 2.51 5.60 -5.95
N LEU A 111 1.65 6.48 -6.47
CA LEU A 111 0.29 6.19 -6.90
C LEU A 111 0.24 6.25 -8.43
N ILE A 112 -0.50 5.34 -9.04
CA ILE A 112 -0.85 5.38 -10.46
C ILE A 112 -2.24 5.97 -10.55
N LEU A 113 -2.33 7.19 -11.08
CA LEU A 113 -3.56 7.97 -11.19
C LEU A 113 -3.96 8.14 -12.66
N VAL A 114 -5.25 8.22 -12.93
CA VAL A 114 -5.80 8.54 -14.27
C VAL A 114 -6.26 9.98 -14.26
N ASN A 115 -5.70 10.82 -15.12
CA ASN A 115 -6.14 12.21 -15.26
C ASN A 115 -7.45 12.33 -16.06
N GLU A 116 -8.02 13.54 -16.15
CA GLU A 116 -9.28 13.78 -16.90
C GLU A 116 -9.17 13.45 -18.40
N LEU A 117 -7.96 13.44 -18.94
CA LEU A 117 -7.69 13.10 -20.34
C LEU A 117 -7.46 11.59 -20.54
N ALA A 118 -7.78 10.76 -19.54
CA ALA A 118 -7.53 9.33 -19.51
C ALA A 118 -6.05 8.90 -19.63
N ASN A 119 -5.11 9.81 -19.33
CA ASN A 119 -3.68 9.51 -19.29
C ASN A 119 -3.27 9.06 -17.88
N LEU A 120 -2.30 8.15 -17.83
CA LEU A 120 -1.72 7.68 -16.58
C LEU A 120 -0.66 8.65 -16.07
N VAL A 121 -0.66 8.90 -14.77
CA VAL A 121 0.31 9.73 -14.06
C VAL A 121 0.79 8.98 -12.84
N LEU A 122 2.11 8.91 -12.69
CA LEU A 122 2.75 8.42 -11.47
C LEU A 122 2.92 9.60 -10.50
N CYS A 123 2.27 9.55 -9.35
CA CYS A 123 2.23 10.63 -8.38
C CYS A 123 2.76 10.18 -7.01
N ASN A 124 3.61 10.99 -6.39
CA ASN A 124 4.00 10.80 -5.00
C ASN A 124 3.20 11.78 -4.11
N PRO A 125 2.31 11.28 -3.25
CA PRO A 125 1.38 12.10 -2.47
C PRO A 125 2.06 12.97 -1.39
N PHE A 126 3.26 12.60 -0.94
CA PHE A 126 3.96 13.32 0.14
C PHE A 126 4.93 14.39 -0.39
N THR A 127 5.43 14.21 -1.61
CA THR A 127 6.36 15.15 -2.25
C THR A 127 5.70 16.00 -3.32
N SER A 128 4.42 15.72 -3.63
CA SER A 128 3.67 16.33 -4.73
C SER A 128 4.34 16.20 -6.10
N ARG A 129 5.30 15.26 -6.26
CA ARG A 129 5.96 15.01 -7.54
C ARG A 129 5.04 14.17 -8.42
N ALA A 130 4.82 14.62 -9.64
CA ALA A 130 4.04 13.91 -10.64
C ALA A 130 4.89 13.69 -11.90
N MET A 131 4.76 12.50 -12.50
CA MET A 131 5.45 12.13 -13.72
C MET A 131 4.44 11.48 -14.66
N PRO A 132 4.24 12.00 -15.89
CA PRO A 132 3.35 11.37 -16.85
C PRO A 132 3.91 10.00 -17.24
N LEU A 133 3.05 9.00 -17.30
CA LEU A 133 3.38 7.70 -17.85
C LEU A 133 3.07 7.69 -19.37
N PRO A 134 3.73 6.82 -20.15
CA PRO A 134 3.38 6.63 -21.54
C PRO A 134 1.87 6.34 -21.71
N PRO A 135 1.23 6.86 -22.78
CA PRO A 135 -0.15 6.53 -23.09
C PRO A 135 -0.41 5.03 -23.06
N ILE A 136 -1.60 4.62 -22.61
CA ILE A 136 -1.96 3.20 -22.52
C ILE A 136 -1.90 2.51 -23.90
N THR A 137 -2.10 3.28 -24.97
CA THR A 137 -1.99 2.83 -26.37
C THR A 137 -0.59 2.37 -26.77
N ASP A 138 0.45 2.75 -26.03
CA ASP A 138 1.83 2.37 -26.33
C ASP A 138 2.18 0.99 -25.74
N PHE A 139 1.33 0.43 -24.86
CA PHE A 139 1.50 -0.93 -24.37
C PHE A 139 0.89 -1.92 -25.37
N ALA A 140 1.73 -2.75 -25.99
CA ALA A 140 1.38 -3.69 -27.06
C ALA A 140 0.34 -4.80 -26.71
N ARG A 141 -0.35 -4.74 -25.56
CA ARG A 141 -1.26 -5.79 -25.07
C ARG A 141 -2.54 -5.29 -24.38
N VAL A 142 -3.07 -4.15 -24.80
CA VAL A 142 -4.36 -3.66 -24.27
C VAL A 142 -5.50 -4.22 -25.12
N GLU A 143 -6.05 -5.37 -24.73
CA GLU A 143 -7.38 -5.78 -25.18
C GLU A 143 -8.41 -4.92 -24.46
N GLY A 144 -8.99 -3.96 -25.18
CA GLY A 144 -10.05 -3.10 -24.67
C GLY A 144 -11.36 -3.87 -24.51
N GLY A 145 -11.68 -4.25 -23.28
CA GLY A 145 -13.03 -4.68 -22.88
C GLY A 145 -13.55 -3.73 -21.81
N CYS A 146 -14.56 -2.93 -22.14
CA CYS A 146 -15.28 -2.08 -21.19
C CYS A 146 -16.22 -2.92 -20.30
N GLU A 147 -15.70 -3.90 -19.56
CA GLU A 147 -16.45 -4.55 -18.48
C GLU A 147 -15.47 -4.85 -17.33
N ASN A 148 -15.66 -4.18 -16.19
CA ASN A 148 -14.96 -4.42 -14.92
C ASN A 148 -13.44 -4.65 -15.03
N VAL A 149 -12.68 -3.58 -15.31
CA VAL A 149 -11.22 -3.66 -15.40
C VAL A 149 -10.60 -3.83 -14.00
N SER A 150 -10.54 -5.09 -13.54
CA SER A 150 -9.59 -5.54 -12.54
C SER A 150 -8.20 -5.56 -13.20
N PHE A 151 -7.38 -4.55 -12.94
CA PHE A 151 -5.97 -4.57 -13.33
C PHE A 151 -5.23 -5.60 -12.48
N ARG A 152 -5.19 -6.86 -12.94
CA ARG A 152 -4.36 -7.90 -12.32
C ARG A 152 -2.93 -7.79 -12.84
N TRP A 153 -2.09 -7.07 -12.10
CA TRP A 153 -0.65 -7.11 -12.30
C TRP A 153 -0.14 -8.54 -12.09
N ARG A 154 0.46 -9.13 -13.14
CA ARG A 154 1.32 -10.32 -12.99
C ARG A 154 2.77 -9.83 -13.01
N PRO A 155 3.58 -10.15 -12.00
CA PRO A 155 5.02 -9.93 -12.11
C PRO A 155 5.53 -10.77 -13.29
N GLY A 156 6.26 -10.13 -14.20
CA GLY A 156 7.04 -10.84 -15.21
C GLY A 156 8.13 -11.67 -14.52
N LEU A 157 8.39 -12.84 -15.09
CA LEU A 157 9.41 -13.82 -14.71
C LEU A 157 10.75 -13.21 -14.26
#